data_AF-A0A3N5IAR5-F1
#
_entry.id   AF-A0A3N5IAR5-F1
#
_cell.length_a   1.000
_cell.length_b   1.000
_cell.length_c   1.000
_cell.angle_alpha   90.00
_cell.angle_beta   90.00
_cell.angle_gamma   90.00
#
_symmetry.space_group_name_H-M   'P 1'
#
loop_
_entity.id
_entity.type
_entity.pdbx_description
1 polymer ?
#
loop_
_entity_poly.entity_id
_entity_poly.type
_entity_poly.pdbx_seq_one_letter_code
_entity_poly.pdbx_strand_id
1 'polypeptide(L)'
;MGSVCETSADGRLEPLIQVLCELEGQRGVTPVLVIDPRLVLRDEFYVSLCRQLIQRTGRHVRLDLLPDHRFACMRGGIGWWGRLLSTPWLPAPLASTILTPLRKLSARRVASRLPAEARLESTVAVSRPGGALRELVVGLAGPRDELPRFAQEIILGVDPTPQPAC
;
A
#
# COMPACT_ATOMS: atom_id res chain seq x y z
N MET A 1 -20.69 32.30 -10.02
CA MET A 1 -20.11 31.02 -10.47
C MET A 1 -18.60 31.10 -10.30
N GLY A 2 -18.12 30.88 -9.08
CA GLY A 2 -16.68 30.78 -8.79
C GLY A 2 -16.35 29.30 -8.66
N SER A 3 -15.72 28.72 -9.66
CA SER A 3 -15.10 27.41 -9.56
C SER A 3 -13.94 27.54 -8.59
N VAL A 4 -14.17 27.15 -7.34
CA VAL A 4 -13.11 26.96 -6.37
C VAL A 4 -12.26 25.83 -6.92
N CYS A 5 -11.05 26.17 -7.37
CA CYS A 5 -10.01 25.20 -7.65
C CYS A 5 -9.66 24.50 -6.33
N GLU A 6 -10.41 23.46 -5.99
CA GLU A 6 -9.93 22.40 -5.12
C GLU A 6 -8.70 21.82 -5.82
N THR A 7 -7.53 22.34 -5.44
CA THR A 7 -6.27 21.65 -5.68
C THR A 7 -6.26 20.48 -4.69
N SER A 8 -7.17 19.54 -4.90
CA SER A 8 -7.38 18.38 -4.05
C SER A 8 -6.07 17.59 -4.00
N ALA A 9 -5.78 17.00 -2.86
CA ALA A 9 -4.70 16.02 -2.71
C ALA A 9 -4.75 14.90 -3.78
N ASP A 10 -5.86 14.78 -4.50
CA ASP A 10 -6.09 13.86 -5.60
C ASP A 10 -5.07 13.98 -6.75
N GLY A 11 -4.64 15.18 -7.13
CA GLY A 11 -3.71 15.36 -8.25
C GLY A 11 -2.30 14.79 -8.02
N ARG A 12 -1.90 14.58 -6.75
CA ARG A 12 -0.55 14.08 -6.41
C ARG A 12 -0.41 12.57 -6.63
N LEU A 13 -1.51 11.84 -6.63
CA LEU A 13 -1.51 10.41 -6.89
C LEU A 13 -1.60 10.09 -8.39
N GLU A 14 -1.94 11.07 -9.22
CA GLU A 14 -2.20 10.86 -10.64
C GLU A 14 -1.08 10.08 -11.37
N PRO A 15 0.22 10.39 -11.19
CA PRO A 15 1.28 9.61 -11.85
C PRO A 15 1.30 8.14 -11.40
N LEU A 16 1.02 7.88 -10.12
CA LEU A 16 0.96 6.53 -9.58
C LEU A 16 -0.26 5.78 -10.13
N ILE A 17 -1.42 6.44 -10.19
CA ILE A 17 -2.64 5.87 -10.76
C ILE A 17 -2.45 5.52 -12.23
N GLN A 18 -1.80 6.40 -12.99
CA GLN A 18 -1.48 6.14 -14.39
C GLN A 18 -0.62 4.87 -14.53
N VAL A 19 0.48 4.76 -13.79
CA VAL A 19 1.35 3.56 -13.83
C VAL A 19 0.59 2.30 -13.43
N LEU A 20 -0.27 2.37 -12.40
CA LEU A 20 -1.07 1.23 -11.96
C LEU A 20 -2.06 0.77 -13.04
N CYS A 21 -2.72 1.70 -13.73
CA CYS A 21 -3.62 1.40 -14.84
C CYS A 21 -2.87 0.84 -16.06
N GLU A 22 -1.68 1.37 -16.37
CA GLU A 22 -0.83 0.85 -17.46
C GLU A 22 -0.39 -0.59 -17.19
N LEU A 23 0.04 -0.89 -15.96
CA LEU A 23 0.43 -2.24 -15.56
C LEU A 23 -0.76 -3.20 -15.49
N GLU A 24 -1.93 -2.72 -15.12
CA GLU A 24 -3.16 -3.51 -15.20
C GLU A 24 -3.47 -3.95 -16.64
N GLY A 25 -3.30 -3.03 -17.61
CA GLY A 25 -3.48 -3.33 -19.02
C GLY A 25 -2.53 -4.42 -19.55
N GLN A 26 -1.41 -4.67 -18.85
CA GLN A 26 -0.48 -5.74 -19.19
C GLN A 26 -0.99 -7.08 -18.66
N ARG A 27 -1.33 -7.99 -19.59
CA ARG A 27 -1.84 -9.32 -19.24
C ARG A 27 -0.84 -10.07 -18.36
N GLY A 28 -1.32 -10.52 -17.20
CA GLY A 28 -0.57 -11.42 -16.33
C GLY A 28 0.36 -10.71 -15.35
N VAL A 29 0.33 -9.39 -15.25
CA VAL A 29 1.09 -8.61 -14.28
C VAL A 29 0.21 -8.15 -13.12
N THR A 30 0.68 -8.32 -11.87
CA THR A 30 0.06 -7.65 -10.71
C THR A 30 0.96 -6.53 -10.21
N PRO A 31 0.50 -5.27 -10.18
CA PRO A 31 1.30 -4.19 -9.60
C PRO A 31 1.42 -4.35 -8.09
N VAL A 32 2.63 -4.13 -7.56
CA VAL A 32 2.92 -4.18 -6.13
C VAL A 32 3.61 -2.90 -5.69
N LEU A 33 2.98 -2.19 -4.77
CA LEU A 33 3.56 -1.01 -4.12
C LEU A 33 4.52 -1.46 -3.02
N VAL A 34 5.82 -1.27 -3.25
CA VAL A 34 6.87 -1.53 -2.26
C VAL A 34 7.19 -0.23 -1.55
N ILE A 35 6.91 -0.16 -0.25
CA ILE A 35 7.07 1.07 0.53
C ILE A 35 8.39 1.05 1.29
N ASP A 36 9.21 2.07 1.09
CA ASP A 36 10.44 2.29 1.86
C ASP A 36 10.11 2.36 3.36
N PRO A 37 10.89 1.68 4.23
CA PRO A 37 10.60 1.61 5.66
C PRO A 37 10.68 2.95 6.39
N ARG A 38 11.26 3.98 5.75
CA ARG A 38 11.31 5.38 6.23
C ARG A 38 10.03 6.14 5.89
N LEU A 39 9.23 5.66 4.95
CA LEU A 39 7.92 6.23 4.62
C LEU A 39 6.82 5.62 5.48
N VAL A 40 5.97 6.49 6.00
CA VAL A 40 4.76 6.10 6.72
C VAL A 40 3.57 6.73 6.01
N LEU A 41 2.87 5.92 5.23
CA LEU A 41 1.68 6.36 4.51
C LEU A 41 0.47 6.38 5.45
N ARG A 42 -0.28 7.49 5.40
CA ARG A 42 -1.51 7.65 6.18
C ARG A 42 -2.66 6.87 5.56
N ASP A 43 -3.71 6.63 6.35
CA ASP A 43 -4.90 5.93 5.87
C ASP A 43 -5.51 6.60 4.63
N GLU A 44 -5.48 7.94 4.57
CA GLU A 44 -6.03 8.73 3.47
C GLU A 44 -5.35 8.41 2.12
N PHE A 45 -4.07 8.00 2.14
CA PHE A 45 -3.37 7.56 0.92
C PHE A 45 -4.08 6.36 0.30
N TYR A 46 -4.34 5.31 1.10
CA TYR A 46 -4.96 4.08 0.61
C TYR A 46 -6.40 4.31 0.16
N VAL A 47 -7.13 5.17 0.89
CA VAL A 47 -8.51 5.54 0.53
C VAL A 47 -8.55 6.29 -0.80
N SER A 48 -7.71 7.32 -0.98
CA SER A 48 -7.62 8.08 -2.22
C SER A 48 -7.13 7.21 -3.38
N LEU A 49 -6.14 6.34 -3.15
CA LEU A 49 -5.67 5.37 -4.14
C LEU A 49 -6.82 4.49 -4.65
N CYS A 50 -7.54 3.82 -3.76
CA CYS A 50 -8.66 2.96 -4.14
C CYS A 50 -9.75 3.74 -4.86
N ARG A 51 -10.12 4.93 -4.35
CA ARG A 51 -11.15 5.76 -4.98
C ARG A 51 -10.78 6.13 -6.41
N GLN A 52 -9.55 6.57 -6.65
CA GLN A 52 -9.10 6.96 -7.98
C GLN A 52 -8.99 5.76 -8.92
N LEU A 53 -8.50 4.61 -8.44
CA LEU A 53 -8.47 3.38 -9.24
C LEU A 53 -9.89 2.93 -9.63
N ILE A 54 -10.85 2.94 -8.71
CA ILE A 54 -12.26 2.62 -9.00
C ILE A 54 -12.81 3.59 -10.06
N GLN A 55 -12.58 4.89 -9.89
CA GLN A 55 -13.05 5.91 -10.83
C GLN A 55 -12.45 5.74 -12.24
N ARG A 56 -11.18 5.34 -12.34
CA ARG A 56 -10.48 5.18 -13.63
C ARG A 56 -10.78 3.86 -14.32
N THR A 57 -10.96 2.78 -13.55
CA THR A 57 -11.09 1.43 -14.11
C THR A 57 -12.53 0.91 -14.10
N GLY A 58 -13.42 1.50 -13.30
CA GLY A 58 -14.79 1.01 -13.10
C GLY A 58 -14.86 -0.34 -12.37
N ARG A 59 -13.77 -0.79 -11.76
CA ARG A 59 -13.64 -2.13 -11.15
C ARG A 59 -13.56 -2.04 -9.64
N HIS A 60 -13.99 -3.13 -8.99
CA HIS A 60 -13.69 -3.37 -7.59
C HIS A 60 -12.18 -3.49 -7.39
N VAL A 61 -11.66 -2.93 -6.29
CA VAL A 61 -10.23 -2.91 -5.98
C VAL A 61 -9.95 -3.80 -4.77
N ARG A 62 -8.97 -4.68 -4.88
CA ARG A 62 -8.45 -5.45 -3.76
C ARG A 62 -7.00 -5.11 -3.49
N LEU A 63 -6.72 -4.72 -2.25
CA LEU A 63 -5.38 -4.51 -1.74
C LEU A 63 -4.90 -5.80 -1.05
N ASP A 64 -3.90 -6.46 -1.62
CA ASP A 64 -3.27 -7.64 -1.02
C ASP A 64 -2.13 -7.17 -0.10
N LEU A 65 -2.31 -7.31 1.22
CA LEU A 65 -1.39 -6.85 2.26
C LEU A 65 -0.37 -7.94 2.62
N LEU A 66 0.86 -7.76 2.15
CA LEU A 66 1.97 -8.68 2.42
C LEU A 66 2.58 -8.52 3.82
N PRO A 67 3.41 -9.49 4.27
CA PRO A 67 3.92 -9.54 5.63
C PRO A 67 4.63 -8.30 6.16
N ASP A 68 5.55 -7.71 5.39
CA ASP A 68 6.43 -6.63 5.87
C ASP A 68 5.85 -5.22 5.62
N HIS A 69 4.69 -5.11 4.98
CA HIS A 69 4.02 -3.82 4.80
C HIS A 69 3.52 -3.23 6.13
N ARG A 70 3.73 -1.91 6.30
CA ARG A 70 3.42 -1.20 7.54
C ARG A 70 2.44 -0.05 7.30
N PHE A 71 1.35 -0.07 8.05
CA PHE A 71 0.45 1.09 8.15
C PHE A 71 0.97 2.10 9.18
N ALA A 72 0.56 3.36 9.04
CA ALA A 72 0.74 4.36 10.07
C ALA A 72 0.09 3.91 11.39
N CYS A 73 0.88 3.50 12.38
CA CYS A 73 0.36 3.22 13.72
C CYS A 73 -0.26 4.51 14.31
N MET A 74 -1.30 4.37 15.14
CA MET A 74 -2.06 5.50 15.69
C MET A 74 -1.16 6.60 16.25
N ARG A 75 -1.54 7.85 15.98
CA ARG A 75 -0.90 9.04 16.53
C ARG A 75 -1.21 9.10 18.04
N GLY A 76 -0.30 8.58 18.85
CA GLY A 76 -0.40 8.58 20.31
C GLY A 76 0.37 7.41 20.94
N GLY A 77 1.51 7.69 21.58
CA GLY A 77 2.24 6.80 22.50
C GLY A 77 2.90 5.52 21.94
N ILE A 78 2.25 4.79 21.03
CA ILE A 78 2.66 3.45 20.57
C ILE A 78 3.60 3.51 19.34
N GLY A 79 3.71 4.66 18.67
CA GLY A 79 4.69 4.86 17.60
C GLY A 79 6.16 4.77 18.06
N TRP A 80 6.44 5.08 19.33
CA TRP A 80 7.72 4.75 20.00
C TRP A 80 7.94 3.25 20.01
N TRP A 81 6.88 2.47 20.28
CA TRP A 81 6.98 1.03 20.51
C TRP A 81 7.18 0.29 19.21
N GLY A 82 6.61 0.75 18.09
CA GLY A 82 6.93 0.18 16.78
C GLY A 82 8.43 0.28 16.42
N ARG A 83 9.11 1.36 16.85
CA ARG A 83 10.57 1.54 16.70
C ARG A 83 11.36 0.71 17.70
N LEU A 84 10.91 0.60 18.95
CA LEU A 84 11.53 -0.29 19.94
C LEU A 84 11.33 -1.78 19.61
N LEU A 85 10.18 -2.18 19.07
CA LEU A 85 9.82 -3.58 18.79
C LEU A 85 10.39 -4.12 17.46
N SER A 86 10.97 -3.24 16.64
CA SER A 86 11.72 -3.61 15.43
C SER A 86 13.24 -3.54 15.62
N THR A 87 13.71 -3.41 16.87
CA THR A 87 15.13 -3.51 17.20
C THR A 87 15.59 -4.98 17.19
N PRO A 88 16.86 -5.24 16.83
CA PRO A 88 17.40 -6.60 16.67
C PRO A 88 17.51 -7.42 17.96
N TRP A 89 17.21 -6.85 19.13
CA TRP A 89 17.33 -7.54 20.43
C TRP A 89 16.01 -8.13 20.95
N LEU A 90 14.86 -7.88 20.30
CA LEU A 90 13.64 -8.58 20.68
C LEU A 90 13.61 -9.99 20.09
N PRO A 91 13.41 -11.03 20.92
CA PRO A 91 13.24 -12.38 20.40
C PRO A 91 11.98 -12.44 19.53
N ALA A 92 12.14 -13.03 18.33
CA ALA A 92 11.08 -13.22 17.34
C ALA A 92 9.69 -13.62 17.90
N PRO A 93 9.57 -14.53 18.89
CA PRO A 93 8.26 -14.85 19.47
C PRO A 93 7.56 -13.63 20.10
N LEU A 94 8.26 -12.77 20.83
CA LEU A 94 7.66 -11.58 21.46
C LEU A 94 7.27 -10.52 20.42
N ALA A 95 8.10 -10.35 19.39
CA ALA A 95 7.78 -9.46 18.28
C ALA A 95 6.48 -9.90 17.58
N SER A 96 6.31 -11.21 17.33
CA SER A 96 5.11 -11.72 16.67
C SER A 96 3.83 -11.56 17.50
N THR A 97 3.89 -11.73 18.83
CA THR A 97 2.73 -11.63 19.72
C THR A 97 2.18 -10.21 19.82
N ILE A 98 3.04 -9.20 19.75
CA ILE A 98 2.65 -7.78 19.89
C ILE A 98 2.41 -7.12 18.53
N LEU A 99 3.23 -7.42 17.51
CA LEU A 99 3.14 -6.74 16.22
C LEU A 99 1.99 -7.25 15.35
N THR A 100 1.65 -8.54 15.42
CA THR A 100 0.53 -9.13 14.67
C THR A 100 -0.83 -8.51 15.02
N PRO A 101 -1.23 -8.35 16.30
CA PRO A 101 -2.49 -7.69 16.62
C PRO A 101 -2.50 -6.22 16.22
N LEU A 102 -1.37 -5.50 16.36
CA LEU A 102 -1.27 -4.10 15.93
C LEU A 102 -1.47 -3.96 14.42
N ARG A 103 -0.84 -4.82 13.61
CA ARG A 103 -1.06 -4.86 12.16
C ARG A 103 -2.51 -5.15 11.82
N LYS A 104 -3.14 -6.12 12.49
CA LYS A 104 -4.58 -6.42 12.29
C LYS A 104 -5.47 -5.23 12.63
N LEU A 105 -5.18 -4.49 13.70
CA LEU A 105 -5.95 -3.30 14.09
C LEU A 105 -5.78 -2.18 13.06
N SER A 106 -4.55 -1.90 12.62
CA SER A 106 -4.31 -0.88 11.59
C SER A 106 -4.95 -1.25 10.25
N ALA A 107 -4.85 -2.52 9.84
CA ALA A 107 -5.50 -3.02 8.63
C ALA A 107 -7.03 -2.88 8.72
N ARG A 108 -7.64 -3.23 9.85
CA ARG A 108 -9.09 -3.05 10.07
C ARG A 108 -9.51 -1.59 10.00
N ARG A 109 -8.72 -0.69 10.59
CA ARG A 109 -8.96 0.75 10.53
C ARG A 109 -8.92 1.25 9.09
N VAL A 110 -7.90 0.88 8.30
CA VAL A 110 -7.84 1.22 6.88
C VAL A 110 -9.02 0.64 6.12
N ALA A 111 -9.31 -0.65 6.31
CA ALA A 111 -10.42 -1.34 5.65
C ALA A 111 -11.78 -0.68 5.93
N SER A 112 -12.02 -0.20 7.16
CA SER A 112 -13.26 0.51 7.52
C SER A 112 -13.45 1.85 6.83
N ARG A 113 -12.39 2.42 6.24
CA ARG A 113 -12.40 3.71 5.53
C ARG A 113 -12.37 3.56 4.01
N LEU A 114 -12.16 2.35 3.51
CA LEU A 114 -12.16 2.09 2.08
C LEU A 114 -13.57 2.30 1.50
N PRO A 115 -13.68 2.72 0.23
CA PRO A 115 -14.97 2.74 -0.48
C PRO A 115 -15.56 1.32 -0.54
N ALA A 116 -16.88 1.21 -0.72
CA ALA A 116 -17.60 -0.07 -0.69
C ALA A 116 -17.11 -1.06 -1.75
N GLU A 117 -16.59 -0.54 -2.86
CA GLU A 117 -16.04 -1.31 -3.97
C GLU A 117 -14.58 -1.70 -3.76
N ALA A 118 -13.97 -1.31 -2.63
CA ALA A 118 -12.61 -1.69 -2.28
C ALA A 118 -12.53 -2.55 -1.02
N ARG A 119 -11.59 -3.49 -1.00
CA ARG A 119 -11.30 -4.34 0.16
C ARG A 119 -9.82 -4.53 0.38
N LEU A 120 -9.46 -4.84 1.62
CA LEU A 120 -8.10 -5.14 2.05
C LEU A 120 -8.03 -6.60 2.51
N GLU A 121 -7.13 -7.39 1.94
CA GLU A 121 -6.94 -8.81 2.26
C GLU A 121 -5.52 -9.05 2.74
N SER A 122 -5.33 -9.64 3.92
CA SER A 122 -3.98 -10.01 4.40
C SER A 122 -3.57 -11.34 3.79
N THR A 123 -2.48 -11.33 3.02
CA THR A 123 -1.98 -12.51 2.31
C THR A 123 -0.48 -12.70 2.56
N VAL A 124 0.03 -13.90 2.27
CA VAL A 124 1.47 -14.19 2.33
C VAL A 124 2.16 -13.86 1.00
N ALA A 125 1.40 -13.87 -0.10
CA ALA A 125 1.86 -13.50 -1.42
C ALA A 125 0.74 -12.74 -2.16
N VAL A 126 1.13 -11.89 -3.11
CA VAL A 126 0.17 -11.20 -3.97
C VAL A 126 -0.50 -12.19 -4.93
N SER A 127 -1.80 -12.03 -5.14
CA SER A 127 -2.56 -12.85 -6.07
C SER A 127 -2.23 -12.50 -7.52
N ARG A 128 -2.34 -13.49 -8.41
CA ARG A 128 -2.28 -13.24 -9.86
C ARG A 128 -3.43 -12.33 -10.31
N PRO A 129 -3.22 -11.52 -11.35
CA PRO A 129 -4.28 -10.66 -11.84
C PRO A 129 -5.39 -11.54 -12.40
N GLY A 130 -6.61 -11.30 -11.92
CA GLY A 130 -7.78 -11.83 -12.57
C GLY A 130 -8.03 -11.02 -13.84
N GLY A 131 -8.36 -11.67 -14.96
CA GLY A 131 -8.72 -10.97 -16.20
C GLY A 131 -9.84 -9.93 -15.99
N ALA A 132 -10.13 -9.12 -17.01
CA ALA A 132 -10.92 -7.87 -16.93
C ALA A 132 -12.24 -7.91 -16.13
N LEU A 133 -12.88 -9.08 -15.98
CA LEU A 133 -14.13 -9.27 -15.22
C LEU A 133 -13.93 -9.46 -13.70
N ARG A 134 -12.69 -9.53 -13.22
CA ARG A 134 -12.36 -9.73 -11.80
C ARG A 134 -11.99 -8.41 -11.14
N GLU A 135 -11.79 -8.44 -9.83
CA GLU A 135 -11.26 -7.31 -9.07
C GLU A 135 -9.86 -6.90 -9.59
N LEU A 136 -9.56 -5.61 -9.55
CA LEU A 136 -8.22 -5.08 -9.72
C LEU A 136 -7.41 -5.36 -8.44
N VAL A 137 -6.38 -6.19 -8.56
CA VAL A 137 -5.50 -6.53 -7.43
C VAL A 137 -4.29 -5.61 -7.43
N VAL A 138 -4.00 -4.97 -6.30
CA VAL A 138 -2.76 -4.23 -6.06
C VAL A 138 -2.10 -4.79 -4.80
N GLY A 139 -0.85 -5.23 -4.91
CA GLY A 139 -0.08 -5.68 -3.76
C GLY A 139 0.45 -4.50 -2.95
N LEU A 140 0.50 -4.67 -1.63
CA LEU A 140 1.12 -3.77 -0.67
C LEU A 140 2.23 -4.52 0.05
N ALA A 141 3.48 -4.15 -0.22
CA ALA A 141 4.66 -4.86 0.26
C ALA A 141 5.64 -3.94 1.01
N GLY A 142 6.41 -4.53 1.92
CA GLY A 142 7.64 -3.96 2.45
C GLY A 142 8.86 -4.38 1.61
N PRO A 143 10.04 -3.78 1.86
CA PRO A 143 11.26 -4.03 1.07
C PRO A 143 11.84 -5.44 1.24
N ARG A 144 11.34 -6.23 2.20
CA ARG A 144 11.82 -7.59 2.48
C ARG A 144 10.84 -8.67 2.02
N ASP A 145 9.68 -8.29 1.50
CA ASP A 145 8.71 -9.26 1.01
C ASP A 145 9.20 -9.87 -0.31
N GLU A 146 9.19 -11.20 -0.41
CA GLU A 146 9.51 -11.90 -1.66
C GLU A 146 8.33 -11.82 -2.62
N LEU A 147 8.57 -11.29 -3.83
CA LEU A 147 7.54 -11.12 -4.82
C LEU A 147 7.58 -12.22 -5.89
N PRO A 148 6.42 -12.73 -6.32
CA PRO A 148 6.37 -13.72 -7.38
C PRO A 148 6.76 -13.10 -8.73
N ARG A 149 7.22 -13.92 -9.69
CA ARG A 149 7.70 -13.46 -11.01
C ARG A 149 6.68 -12.67 -11.85
N PHE A 150 5.40 -12.75 -11.52
CA PHE A 150 4.33 -12.02 -12.21
C PHE A 150 4.01 -10.68 -11.54
N ALA A 151 4.62 -10.38 -10.39
CA ALA A 151 4.48 -9.11 -9.71
C ALA A 151 5.41 -8.08 -10.34
N GLN A 152 4.90 -6.87 -10.56
CA GLN A 152 5.72 -5.73 -10.97
C GLN A 152 5.85 -4.76 -9.81
N GLU A 153 7.08 -4.51 -9.39
CA GLU A 153 7.40 -3.60 -8.30
C GLU A 153 7.25 -2.14 -8.72
N ILE A 154 6.61 -1.36 -7.84
CA ILE A 154 6.56 0.11 -7.88
C ILE A 154 7.05 0.59 -6.52
N ILE A 155 8.26 1.16 -6.50
CA ILE A 155 8.91 1.58 -5.26
C ILE A 155 8.44 2.99 -4.89
N LEU A 156 7.84 3.11 -3.71
CA LEU A 156 7.54 4.38 -3.08
C LEU A 156 8.63 4.63 -2.05
N GLY A 157 9.51 5.60 -2.31
CA GLY A 157 10.66 5.90 -1.47
C GLY A 157 10.88 7.39 -1.25
N VAL A 158 11.74 7.71 -0.28
CA VAL A 158 12.34 9.05 -0.18
C VAL A 158 13.69 8.97 -0.87
N ASP A 159 13.83 9.63 -2.02
CA ASP A 159 15.14 9.76 -2.66
C ASP A 159 16.09 10.49 -1.71
N PRO A 160 17.27 9.91 -1.39
CA PRO A 160 18.34 10.65 -0.77
C PRO A 160 19.11 11.41 -1.86
N THR A 161 18.47 12.41 -2.51
CA THR A 161 19.13 13.30 -3.49
C THR A 161 19.57 12.57 -4.78
N PRO A 162 19.47 13.17 -5.98
CA PRO A 162 20.09 12.57 -7.16
C PRO A 162 21.60 12.46 -6.92
N GLN A 163 22.14 11.24 -6.94
CA GLN A 163 23.59 11.08 -7.09
C GLN A 163 23.97 11.71 -8.44
N PRO A 164 24.89 12.70 -8.47
CA PRO A 164 25.41 13.15 -9.76
C PRO A 164 26.04 11.94 -10.44
N ALA A 165 25.66 11.72 -11.70
CA ALA A 165 26.29 10.73 -12.55
C ALA A 165 27.79 11.03 -12.60
N CYS A 166 28.61 10.08 -12.15
CA CYS A 166 30.04 10.05 -12.46
C CYS A 166 30.24 9.45 -13.84
#